data_AF-A0A7K1F062-F1
#
_entry.id   AF-A0A7K1F062-F1
#
_cell.length_a   1.000
_cell.length_b   1.000
_cell.length_c   1.000
_cell.angle_alpha   90.00
_cell.angle_beta   90.00
_cell.angle_gamma   90.00
#
_symmetry.space_group_name_H-M   'P 1'
#
loop_
_entity.id
_entity.type
_entity.pdbx_description
1 polymer ?
#
loop_
_entity_poly.entity_id
_entity_poly.type
_entity_poly.pdbx_seq_one_letter_code
_entity_poly.pdbx_strand_id
1 'polypeptide(L)' 'MLINFVSGLRMINQEDGTIPGPALSALDTIITFVIVPIGLFLVISLIAYAGTAQRKKSAKSVITHIE' A
#
# COMPACT_ATOMS: atom_id res chain seq x y z
N MET A 1 14.46 -10.19 26.73
CA MET A 1 14.37 -9.22 25.61
C MET A 1 13.20 -9.55 24.68
N LEU A 2 13.07 -10.80 24.20
CA LEU A 2 11.94 -11.25 23.36
C LEU A 2 10.57 -11.08 24.06
N ILE A 3 10.49 -11.43 25.35
CA ILE A 3 9.25 -11.31 26.15
C ILE A 3 8.81 -9.84 26.31
N ASN A 4 9.77 -8.92 26.52
CA ASN A 4 9.48 -7.49 26.66
C ASN A 4 9.01 -6.87 25.34
N PHE A 5 9.53 -7.34 24.20
CA PHE A 5 9.09 -6.93 22.86
C PHE A 5 7.63 -7.36 22.59
N VAL A 6 7.28 -8.59 22.97
CA VAL A 6 5.89 -9.10 22.84
C VAL A 6 4.93 -8.32 23.76
N SER A 7 5.35 -7.93 24.97
CA SER A 7 4.55 -7.07 25.85
C SER A 7 4.31 -5.67 25.26
N GLY A 8 5.29 -5.10 24.56
CA GLY A 8 5.14 -3.80 23.87
C GLY A 8 4.15 -3.83 22.70
N LEU A 9 4.05 -4.94 21.98
CA LEU A 9 3.06 -5.14 20.91
C LEU A 9 1.62 -5.30 21.42
N ARG A 10 1.44 -5.70 22.69
CA ARG A 10 0.12 -5.83 23.33
C ARG A 10 -0.40 -4.51 23.89
N MET A 11 0.44 -3.48 23.92
CA MET A 11 0.12 -2.13 24.39
C MET A 11 -0.25 -1.24 23.19
N ILE A 12 -1.15 -1.73 22.34
CA ILE A 12 -1.89 -0.90 21.41
C ILE A 12 -2.81 -0.04 22.29
N ASN A 13 -2.92 1.28 22.06
CA ASN A 13 -3.80 2.17 22.84
C ASN A 13 -5.26 1.73 22.70
N GLN A 14 -5.66 0.73 23.47
CA GLN A 14 -7.03 0.28 23.51
C GLN A 14 -7.73 1.10 24.59
N GLU A 15 -8.81 1.77 24.21
CA GLU A 15 -9.64 2.56 25.12
C GLU A 15 -10.29 1.66 26.17
N ASP A 16 -10.71 2.22 27.31
CA ASP A 16 -11.40 1.42 28.34
C ASP A 16 -12.67 0.78 27.75
N GLY A 17 -12.83 -0.54 27.97
CA GLY A 17 -13.92 -1.34 27.41
C GLY A 17 -13.65 -2.01 26.05
N THR A 18 -12.47 -1.86 25.45
CA THR A 18 -12.13 -2.61 24.23
C THR A 18 -11.99 -4.11 24.51
N ILE A 19 -12.72 -4.93 23.75
CA ILE A 19 -12.57 -6.39 23.70
C ILE A 19 -11.93 -6.75 22.36
N PRO A 20 -10.60 -6.73 22.21
CA PRO A 20 -9.97 -7.17 20.96
C PRO A 20 -10.26 -8.65 20.69
N GLY A 21 -10.54 -8.96 19.42
CA GLY A 21 -10.56 -10.33 18.95
C GLY A 21 -9.18 -11.01 19.03
N PRO A 22 -9.10 -12.32 18.78
CA PRO A 22 -7.83 -13.03 18.75
C PRO A 22 -6.89 -12.42 17.70
N ALA A 23 -5.59 -12.40 18.02
CA ALA A 23 -4.58 -11.93 17.09
C ALA A 23 -4.54 -12.80 15.83
N LEU A 24 -4.34 -12.16 14.67
CA LEU A 24 -4.17 -12.86 13.40
C LEU A 24 -2.84 -13.62 13.38
N SER A 25 -2.77 -14.73 12.62
CA SER A 25 -1.50 -15.43 12.44
C SER A 25 -0.48 -14.51 11.76
N ALA A 26 0.82 -14.76 11.98
CA ALA A 26 1.87 -13.93 11.39
C ALA A 26 1.81 -13.93 9.86
N LEU A 27 1.48 -15.08 9.25
CA LEU A 27 1.32 -15.20 7.80
C LEU A 27 0.12 -14.41 7.31
N ASP A 28 -1.03 -14.55 7.96
CA ASP A 28 -2.23 -13.79 7.57
C ASP A 28 -2.00 -12.29 7.68
N THR A 29 -1.29 -11.85 8.73
CA THR A 29 -0.95 -10.44 8.92
C THR A 29 -0.08 -9.92 7.76
N ILE A 30 0.95 -10.67 7.36
CA ILE A 30 1.80 -10.28 6.23
C ILE A 30 0.99 -10.25 4.92
N ILE A 31 0.17 -11.27 4.69
CA ILE A 31 -0.65 -11.34 3.48
C ILE A 31 -1.61 -10.15 3.43
N THR A 32 -2.37 -9.92 4.50
CA THR A 32 -3.42 -8.89 4.54
C THR A 32 -2.86 -7.47 4.51
N PHE A 33 -1.79 -7.18 5.26
CA PHE A 33 -1.30 -5.81 5.43
C PHE A 33 -0.12 -5.44 4.53
N VAL A 34 0.49 -6.40 3.84
CA VAL A 34 1.62 -6.14 2.93
C VAL A 34 1.32 -6.64 1.51
N ILE A 35 1.01 -7.93 1.36
CA ILE A 35 0.85 -8.54 0.03
C ILE A 35 -0.38 -8.01 -0.68
N VAL A 36 -1.53 -7.93 0.00
CA VAL A 36 -2.78 -7.43 -0.58
C VAL A 36 -2.65 -5.97 -1.06
N PRO A 37 -2.16 -5.01 -0.25
CA PRO A 37 -1.93 -3.64 -0.72
C PRO A 37 -0.96 -3.54 -1.91
N ILE A 38 0.15 -4.27 -1.89
CA ILE A 38 1.13 -4.29 -2.99
C ILE A 38 0.50 -4.89 -4.26
N GLY A 39 -0.20 -6.01 -4.12
CA GLY A 39 -0.90 -6.67 -5.23
C GLY A 39 -1.93 -5.74 -5.88
N LEU A 40 -2.74 -5.05 -5.05
CA LEU A 40 -3.72 -4.09 -5.54
C LEU A 40 -3.06 -2.94 -6.30
N PHE A 41 -1.96 -2.39 -5.78
CA PHE A 41 -1.19 -1.35 -6.45
C PHE A 41 -0.66 -1.82 -7.81
N LEU A 42 -0.07 -3.03 -7.87
CA LEU A 42 0.46 -3.59 -9.11
C LEU A 42 -0.62 -3.82 -10.16
N VAL A 43 -1.79 -4.33 -9.75
CA VAL A 43 -2.94 -4.50 -10.65
C VAL A 43 -3.38 -3.17 -11.23
N ILE A 44 -3.56 -2.14 -10.39
CA ILE A 44 -3.97 -0.81 -10.85
C ILE A 44 -2.90 -0.21 -11.76
N SER A 45 -1.62 -0.35 -11.40
CA SER A 45 -0.49 0.14 -12.20
C SER A 45 -0.47 -0.50 -13.58
N LEU A 46 -0.70 -1.82 -13.67
CA LEU A 46 -0.76 -2.54 -14.94
C LEU A 46 -1.93 -2.05 -15.81
N ILE A 47 -3.11 -1.88 -15.22
CA ILE A 47 -4.29 -1.35 -15.92
C ILE A 47 -4.04 0.08 -16.42
N ALA A 48 -3.51 0.94 -15.57
CA ALA A 48 -3.19 2.33 -15.91
C ALA A 48 -2.14 2.40 -17.02
N TYR A 49 -1.09 1.57 -16.95
CA TYR A 49 -0.07 1.48 -17.98
C TYR A 49 -0.69 1.02 -19.31
N ALA A 50 -1.44 -0.07 -19.33
CA ALA A 50 -2.09 -0.57 -20.54
C ALA A 50 -3.03 0.47 -21.17
N GLY A 51 -3.78 1.21 -20.34
CA GLY A 51 -4.69 2.27 -20.81
C GLY A 51 -4.01 3.56 -21.28
N THR A 52 -2.76 3.84 -20.89
CA THR A 52 -2.06 5.11 -21.19
C THR A 52 -0.82 4.97 -22.06
N ALA A 53 -0.24 3.78 -22.18
CA ALA A 53 1.03 3.54 -22.86
C ALA A 53 0.99 3.88 -24.37
N GLN A 54 -0.18 3.81 -25.01
CA GLN A 54 -0.33 4.15 -26.43
C GLN A 54 -0.56 5.64 -26.72
N ARG A 55 -0.42 6.55 -25.75
CA ARG A 55 -0.47 7.99 -26.05
C ARG A 55 0.66 8.35 -27.01
N LYS A 56 0.30 8.56 -28.28
CA LYS A 56 1.22 9.12 -29.30
C LYS A 56 1.78 10.44 -28.74
N LYS A 57 3.10 10.62 -28.81
CA LYS A 57 3.74 11.90 -28.45
C LYS A 57 3.05 12.99 -29.26
N SER A 58 2.36 13.90 -28.56
CA SER A 58 1.79 15.08 -29.19
C SER A 58 2.93 15.82 -29.88
N ALA A 59 2.73 16.19 -31.15
CA ALA A 59 3.70 16.92 -31.93
C ALA A 59 4.17 18.17 -31.15
N LYS A 60 5.48 18.41 -31.18
CA LYS A 60 6.21 19.50 -30.52
C LYS A 60 5.32 20.76 -30.41
N SER A 61 5.04 21.21 -29.17
CA SER A 61 4.31 22.48 -28.96
C SER A 61 5.13 23.61 -29.58
N VAL A 62 4.64 24.14 -30.71
CA VAL A 62 5.27 25.20 -31.52
C VAL A 62 5.33 26.54 -30.76
N ILE A 63 4.71 26.65 -29.59
CA ILE A 63 4.52 27.90 -28.84
C ILE A 63 5.70 28.21 -27.87
N THR A 64 6.74 27.36 -27.81
CA THR A 64 7.89 27.56 -26.89
C THR A 64 9.17 28.05 -27.57
N HIS A 65 9.09 28.64 -28.77
CA HIS A 65 10.22 29.38 -29.36
C HIS A 65 9.81 30.85 -29.46
N ILE A 66 10.55 31.71 -28.78
CA ILE A 66 10.50 33.17 -28.94
C ILE A 66 11.83 33.54 -29.58
N GLU A 67 11.78 34.18 -30.75
CA GLU A 67 12.92 34.83 -31.42
C GLU A 67 13.22 36.20 -30.79
#